data_AF-A0A9Q2PPT4-F1
#
_entry.id   AF-A0A9Q2PPT4-F1
#
_cell.length_a   1.000
_cell.length_b   1.000
_cell.length_c   1.000
_cell.angle_alpha   90.00
_cell.angle_beta   90.00
_cell.angle_gamma   90.00
#
_symmetry.space_group_name_H-M   'P 1'
#
loop_
_entity.id
_entity.type
_entity.pdbx_description
1 polymer ?
#
loop_
_entity_poly.entity_id
_entity_poly.type
_entity_poly.pdbx_seq_one_letter_code
_entity_poly.pdbx_strand_id
1 'polypeptide(L)'
;MTANDHQLEDHRRLVELVRLQIRIADKSHREVAEAIGVSAKTFARRITGERKFTALDLIYIATYLGVDISTFIPDELSVAA
;
A
#
# COMPACT_ATOMS: atom_id res chain seq x y z
N MET A 1 -2.80 22.81 11.48
CA MET A 1 -2.78 21.34 11.41
C MET A 1 -1.50 20.85 12.07
N THR A 2 -1.60 19.94 13.03
CA THR A 2 -0.47 19.34 13.74
C THR A 2 0.09 18.16 12.93
N ALA A 3 1.38 17.83 13.09
CA ALA A 3 2.08 16.79 12.31
C ALA A 3 1.41 15.39 12.30
N ASN A 4 0.54 15.09 13.28
CA ASN A 4 -0.22 13.84 13.31
C ASN A 4 -1.34 13.76 12.26
N ASP A 5 -1.86 14.90 11.82
CA ASP A 5 -2.98 14.98 10.86
C ASP A 5 -2.52 14.55 9.46
N HIS A 6 -1.41 15.13 8.99
CA HIS A 6 -0.75 14.78 7.72
C HIS A 6 -0.41 13.29 7.63
N GLN A 7 0.12 12.70 8.70
CA GLN A 7 0.52 11.29 8.71
C GLN A 7 -0.68 10.33 8.62
N LEU A 8 -1.87 10.75 9.06
CA LEU A 8 -3.10 9.95 8.94
C LEU A 8 -3.69 10.05 7.52
N GLU A 9 -3.63 11.23 6.92
CA GLU A 9 -4.02 11.46 5.53
C GLU A 9 -3.15 10.64 4.56
N ASP A 10 -1.83 10.63 4.76
CA ASP A 10 -0.88 9.83 3.97
C ASP A 10 -1.17 8.34 4.05
N HIS A 11 -1.45 7.84 5.26
CA HIS A 11 -1.77 6.43 5.48
C HIS A 11 -3.06 6.03 4.77
N ARG A 12 -4.11 6.86 4.84
CA ARG A 12 -5.37 6.60 4.14
C ARG A 12 -5.17 6.61 2.62
N ARG A 13 -4.45 7.60 2.09
CA ARG A 13 -4.15 7.72 0.67
C ARG A 13 -3.39 6.51 0.15
N LEU A 14 -2.39 6.05 0.91
CA LEU A 14 -1.63 4.84 0.60
C LEU A 14 -2.54 3.61 0.48
N VAL A 15 -3.45 3.41 1.44
CA VAL A 15 -4.41 2.30 1.42
C VAL A 15 -5.30 2.36 0.17
N GLU A 16 -5.78 3.54 -0.21
CA GLU A 16 -6.59 3.75 -1.41
C GLU A 16 -5.82 3.43 -2.70
N LEU A 17 -4.55 3.85 -2.78
CA LEU A 17 -3.66 3.53 -3.91
C LEU A 17 -3.42 2.02 -4.03
N VAL A 18 -3.14 1.34 -2.92
CA VAL A 18 -2.98 -0.13 -2.93
C VAL A 18 -4.25 -0.82 -3.43
N ARG A 19 -5.43 -0.42 -2.93
CA ARG A 19 -6.72 -0.98 -3.39
C ARG A 19 -6.94 -0.75 -4.88
N LEU A 20 -6.60 0.44 -5.37
CA LEU A 20 -6.75 0.79 -6.78
C LEU A 20 -5.85 -0.09 -7.66
N GLN A 21 -4.57 -0.23 -7.32
CA GLN A 21 -3.63 -1.03 -8.10
C GLN A 21 -3.99 -2.51 -8.12
N ILE A 22 -4.48 -3.05 -7.00
CA ILE A 22 -4.98 -4.45 -6.94
C ILE A 22 -6.15 -4.65 -7.90
N ARG A 23 -7.07 -3.68 -7.96
CA ARG A 23 -8.21 -3.72 -8.89
C ARG A 23 -7.76 -3.62 -10.35
N ILE A 24 -6.82 -2.73 -10.66
CA ILE A 24 -6.28 -2.56 -12.02
C ILE A 24 -5.61 -3.85 -12.50
N ALA A 25 -4.87 -4.51 -11.62
CA ALA A 25 -4.21 -5.78 -11.91
C ALA A 25 -5.17 -7.00 -11.95
N ASP A 26 -6.47 -6.78 -11.74
CA ASP A 26 -7.51 -7.82 -11.65
C ASP A 26 -7.15 -8.94 -10.66
N LYS A 27 -6.62 -8.55 -9.49
CA LYS A 27 -6.24 -9.47 -8.41
C LYS A 27 -7.20 -9.38 -7.23
N SER A 28 -7.38 -10.49 -6.54
CA SER A 28 -8.05 -10.49 -5.24
C SER A 28 -7.09 -10.09 -4.12
N HIS A 29 -7.63 -9.51 -3.03
CA HIS A 29 -6.85 -9.24 -1.82
C HIS A 29 -6.20 -10.51 -1.24
N ARG A 30 -6.83 -11.67 -1.46
CA ARG A 30 -6.29 -12.96 -1.00
C ARG A 30 -5.05 -13.36 -1.77
N GLU A 31 -5.08 -13.27 -3.10
CA GLU A 31 -3.91 -13.54 -3.94
C GLU A 31 -2.73 -12.64 -3.59
N VAL A 32 -2.99 -11.36 -3.36
CA VAL A 32 -1.94 -10.40 -2.96
C VAL A 32 -1.37 -10.75 -1.58
N ALA A 33 -2.23 -11.11 -0.62
CA ALA A 33 -1.79 -11.53 0.72
C ALA A 33 -0.88 -12.77 0.66
N GLU A 34 -1.29 -13.77 -0.11
CA GLU A 34 -0.52 -15.00 -0.35
C GLU A 34 0.82 -14.67 -1.03
N ALA A 35 0.81 -13.83 -2.06
CA ALA A 35 2.01 -13.45 -2.81
C ALA A 35 3.06 -12.72 -1.97
N ILE A 36 2.63 -11.88 -1.02
CA ILE A 36 3.56 -11.17 -0.12
C ILE A 36 3.84 -11.92 1.18
N GLY A 37 3.37 -13.17 1.30
CA GLY A 37 3.68 -14.05 2.43
C GLY A 37 3.00 -13.67 3.75
N VAL A 38 1.81 -13.05 3.70
CA VAL A 38 1.05 -12.68 4.91
C VAL A 38 -0.33 -13.33 4.94
N SER A 39 -0.86 -13.55 6.15
CA SER A 39 -2.22 -14.06 6.27
C SER A 39 -3.25 -13.08 5.69
N ALA A 40 -4.35 -13.60 5.14
CA ALA A 40 -5.47 -12.80 4.65
C ALA A 40 -6.03 -11.87 5.75
N LYS A 41 -6.00 -12.30 7.03
CA LYS A 41 -6.42 -11.47 8.18
C LYS A 41 -5.47 -10.29 8.41
N THR A 42 -4.17 -10.52 8.32
CA THR A 42 -3.16 -9.45 8.43
C THR A 42 -3.32 -8.45 7.30
N PHE A 43 -3.47 -8.95 6.07
CA PHE A 43 -3.68 -8.12 4.90
C PHE A 43 -4.97 -7.31 5.00
N ALA A 44 -6.06 -7.93 5.44
CA ALA A 44 -7.34 -7.25 5.65
C ALA A 44 -7.21 -6.06 6.62
N ARG A 45 -6.54 -6.23 7.75
CA ARG A 45 -6.30 -5.13 8.71
C ARG A 45 -5.48 -3.99 8.11
N ARG A 46 -4.56 -4.29 7.19
CA ARG A 46 -3.78 -3.25 6.51
C ARG A 46 -4.62 -2.52 5.46
N ILE A 47 -5.34 -3.28 4.64
CA ILE A 47 -6.17 -2.71 3.58
C ILE A 47 -7.39 -1.97 4.14
N THR A 48 -7.85 -2.22 5.38
CA THR A 48 -8.88 -1.41 6.06
C THR A 48 -8.32 -0.17 6.74
N GLY A 49 -6.99 -0.03 6.82
CA GLY A 49 -6.33 1.07 7.50
C GLY A 49 -6.14 0.87 9.01
N GLU A 50 -6.62 -0.23 9.60
CA GLU A 50 -6.40 -0.58 11.02
C GLU A 50 -4.92 -0.81 11.34
N ARG A 51 -4.11 -1.18 10.34
CA ARG A 51 -2.65 -1.29 10.42
C ARG A 51 -1.98 -0.62 9.24
N LYS A 52 -0.79 -0.06 9.47
CA LYS A 52 0.05 0.49 8.41
C LYS A 52 0.65 -0.61 7.53
N PHE A 53 0.78 -0.32 6.25
CA PHE A 53 1.71 -1.06 5.38
C PHE A 53 3.13 -0.67 5.77
N THR A 54 4.01 -1.67 5.84
CA THR A 54 5.45 -1.45 5.97
C THR A 54 6.06 -1.22 4.58
N ALA A 55 7.27 -0.65 4.52
CA ALA A 55 7.98 -0.49 3.25
C ALA A 55 8.17 -1.83 2.52
N LEU A 56 8.48 -2.91 3.25
CA LEU A 56 8.61 -4.26 2.67
C LEU A 56 7.29 -4.76 2.08
N ASP A 57 6.16 -4.50 2.73
CA ASP A 57 4.86 -4.88 2.18
C ASP A 57 4.63 -4.19 0.83
N LEU A 58 4.93 -2.89 0.75
CA LEU A 58 4.76 -2.12 -0.49
C LEU A 58 5.68 -2.61 -1.60
N ILE A 59 6.94 -2.96 -1.30
CA ILE A 59 7.88 -3.53 -2.27
C ILE A 59 7.34 -4.84 -2.84
N TYR A 60 6.87 -5.75 -1.99
CA TYR A 60 6.34 -7.02 -2.46
C TYR A 60 5.01 -6.87 -3.22
N ILE A 61 4.14 -5.96 -2.78
CA ILE A 61 2.91 -5.63 -3.51
C ILE A 61 3.25 -5.05 -4.88
N ALA A 62 4.14 -4.06 -4.96
CA ALA A 62 4.57 -3.45 -6.21
C ALA A 62 5.14 -4.49 -7.18
N THR A 63 6.05 -5.33 -6.69
CA THR A 63 6.66 -6.42 -7.46
C THR A 63 5.62 -7.40 -7.98
N TYR A 64 4.68 -7.82 -7.12
CA TYR A 64 3.64 -8.78 -7.51
C TYR A 64 2.63 -8.20 -8.51
N LEU A 65 2.27 -6.93 -8.37
CA LEU A 65 1.35 -6.24 -9.26
C LEU A 65 2.02 -5.75 -10.56
N GLY A 66 3.34 -5.83 -10.66
CA GLY A 66 4.09 -5.35 -11.83
C GLY A 66 4.10 -3.83 -11.98
N VAL A 67 4.03 -3.10 -10.86
CA VAL A 67 4.06 -1.63 -10.83
C VAL A 67 5.31 -1.13 -10.12
N ASP A 68 5.70 0.11 -10.43
CA ASP A 68 6.83 0.73 -9.73
C ASP A 68 6.45 1.12 -8.30
N ILE A 69 7.38 1.00 -7.35
CA ILE A 69 7.17 1.33 -5.94
C ILE A 69 6.80 2.81 -5.73
N SER A 70 7.27 3.70 -6.61
CA SER A 70 6.92 5.13 -6.59
C SER A 70 5.41 5.37 -6.74
N THR A 71 4.65 4.43 -7.30
CA THR A 71 3.18 4.48 -7.37
C THR A 71 2.53 4.59 -5.97
N PHE A 72 3.24 4.13 -4.93
CA PHE A 72 2.76 4.14 -3.55
C PHE A 72 3.42 5.21 -2.68
N ILE A 73 4.36 5.99 -3.22
CA ILE A 73 5.06 7.04 -2.49
C ILE A 73 4.43 8.39 -2.88
N PRO A 74 3.96 9.20 -1.91
CA PRO A 74 3.49 10.56 -2.19
C PRO A 74 4.60 11.40 -2.86
N ASP A 75 4.24 12.16 -3.89
CA ASP A 75 5.14 12.98 -4.71
C ASP A 75 6.02 13.94 -3.89
N GLU A 76 5.54 14.36 -2.73
CA GLU A 76 6.23 15.20 -1.74
C GLU A 76 7.47 14.58 -1.09
N LEU A 77 7.73 13.27 -1.29
CA LEU A 77 8.97 12.59 -0.94
C LEU A 77 9.79 12.16 -2.16
N SER A 78 9.32 12.46 -3.37
CA SER A 78 10.09 12.32 -4.61
C SER A 78 11.13 13.43 -4.62
N VAL A 79 12.25 13.21 -3.93
CA VAL A 79 13.41 14.09 -4.04
C VAL A 79 13.88 13.96 -5.47
N ALA A 80 13.57 14.98 -6.27
CA ALA A 80 14.08 15.15 -7.62
C ALA A 80 15.59 14.84 -7.62
N ALA A 81 15.95 13.77 -8.31
CA ALA A 81 17.33 13.46 -8.65
C ALA A 81 17.82 14.37 -9.78
#